data_AF-A0A352CUZ4-F1
#
_entry.id   AF-A0A352CUZ4-F1
#
_cell.length_a   1.000
_cell.length_b   1.000
_cell.length_c   1.000
_cell.angle_alpha   90.00
_cell.angle_beta   90.00
_cell.angle_gamma   90.00
#
_symmetry.space_group_name_H-M   'P 1'
#
loop_
_entity.id
_entity.type
_entity.pdbx_description
1 polymer ?
#
loop_
_entity_poly.entity_id
_entity_poly.type
_entity_poly.pdbx_seq_one_letter_code
_entity_poly.pdbx_strand_id
1 'polypeptide(L)'
;MKKHSFFLFLLFFLLLACQTVLSSCSGGSHLNSSDPVTLTFWHVYGEQVSSPMNLLVQEFNETVGMKKGIVINVTRMSNASDIGEQLLAAQAEEPGAGSMPDLFLCYPGTAALLNPENLVNWSEYFSTEELDAYVDAFVEEGVLQDRLCVFPLCKSTRLLYINGTEFDRFQADTDIGYSSLRTWDGFFRT
;
A
#
# COMPACT_ATOMS: atom_id res chain seq x y z
N MET A 1 -15.79 -18.32 -66.33
CA MET A 1 -15.49 -19.26 -65.22
C MET A 1 -14.16 -18.98 -64.51
N LYS A 2 -13.04 -18.67 -65.21
CA LYS A 2 -11.73 -18.41 -64.57
C LYS A 2 -11.64 -17.15 -63.68
N LYS A 3 -12.35 -16.06 -64.04
CA LYS A 3 -12.31 -14.78 -63.28
C LYS A 3 -12.99 -14.85 -61.90
N HIS A 4 -14.09 -15.61 -61.77
CA HIS A 4 -14.74 -15.81 -60.47
C HIS A 4 -13.93 -16.70 -59.53
N SER A 5 -13.26 -17.72 -60.06
CA SER A 5 -12.36 -18.58 -59.27
C SER A 5 -11.15 -17.80 -58.74
N PHE A 6 -10.59 -16.88 -59.53
CA PHE A 6 -9.51 -16.00 -59.09
C PHE A 6 -9.96 -15.02 -58.00
N PHE A 7 -11.16 -14.45 -58.12
CA PHE A 7 -11.72 -13.54 -57.12
C PHE A 7 -12.04 -14.25 -55.80
N LEU A 8 -12.58 -15.48 -55.86
CA LEU A 8 -12.82 -16.31 -54.68
C LEU A 8 -11.51 -16.68 -53.97
N PHE A 9 -10.45 -16.98 -54.74
CA PHE A 9 -9.13 -17.31 -54.21
C PHE A 9 -8.48 -16.11 -53.51
N LEU A 10 -8.62 -14.90 -54.08
CA LEU A 10 -8.13 -13.66 -53.48
C LEU A 10 -8.88 -13.31 -52.19
N LEU A 11 -10.21 -13.50 -52.17
CA LEU A 11 -11.03 -13.28 -50.98
C LEU A 11 -10.69 -14.27 -49.85
N PHE A 12 -10.41 -15.53 -50.19
CA PHE A 12 -9.96 -16.55 -49.24
C PHE A 12 -8.60 -16.20 -48.63
N PHE A 13 -7.65 -15.72 -49.45
CA PHE A 13 -6.34 -15.26 -48.96
C PHE A 13 -6.45 -14.02 -48.05
N LEU A 14 -7.36 -13.08 -48.37
CA LEU A 14 -7.60 -11.90 -47.55
C LEU A 14 -8.25 -12.25 -46.20
N LEU A 15 -9.18 -13.21 -46.19
CA LEU A 15 -9.80 -13.73 -44.96
C LEU A 15 -8.81 -14.51 -44.10
N LEU A 16 -7.89 -15.25 -44.71
CA LEU A 16 -6.83 -15.98 -43.99
C LEU A 16 -5.77 -15.02 -43.40
N ALA A 17 -5.44 -13.94 -44.13
CA ALA A 17 -4.54 -12.89 -43.64
C ALA A 17 -5.19 -12.04 -42.51
N CYS A 18 -6.51 -11.88 -42.50
CA CYS A 18 -7.23 -11.18 -41.43
C CYS A 18 -7.24 -11.98 -40.11
N GLN A 19 -7.27 -13.31 -40.18
CA GLN A 19 -7.22 -14.17 -38.99
C GLN A 19 -5.84 -14.16 -38.30
N THR A 20 -4.76 -13.80 -39.02
CA THR A 20 -3.41 -13.69 -38.43
C THR A 20 -3.17 -12.36 -37.71
N VAL A 21 -4.00 -11.33 -37.92
CA VAL A 21 -3.88 -10.02 -37.23
C VAL A 21 -4.69 -9.97 -35.93
N LEU A 22 -5.65 -10.90 -35.75
CA LEU A 22 -6.50 -10.99 -34.55
C LEU A 22 -6.00 -12.03 -33.53
N SER A 23 -4.84 -12.64 -33.80
CA SER A 23 -4.22 -13.58 -32.87
C SER A 23 -3.15 -12.86 -32.04
N SER A 24 -3.44 -12.74 -30.75
CA SER A 24 -2.49 -12.47 -29.65
C SER A 24 -2.21 -11.02 -29.26
N CYS A 25 -3.25 -10.31 -28.78
CA CYS A 25 -3.09 -9.56 -27.53
C CYS A 25 -3.14 -10.57 -26.38
N SER A 26 -2.14 -11.45 -26.30
CA SER A 26 -1.92 -12.28 -25.13
C SER A 26 -1.44 -11.34 -24.03
N GLY A 27 -2.19 -11.26 -22.94
CA GLY A 27 -1.81 -10.57 -21.69
C GLY A 27 -0.58 -11.21 -21.05
N GLY A 28 0.57 -11.10 -21.71
CA GLY A 28 1.87 -11.35 -21.14
C GLY A 28 2.25 -10.18 -20.23
N SER A 29 2.92 -10.48 -19.12
CA SER A 29 3.48 -9.46 -18.24
C SER A 29 4.36 -8.49 -19.04
N HIS A 30 4.06 -7.19 -18.98
CA HIS A 30 4.93 -6.13 -19.51
C HIS A 30 6.25 -6.00 -18.74
N LEU A 31 6.37 -6.68 -17.60
CA LEU A 31 7.56 -6.63 -16.77
C LEU A 31 8.66 -7.52 -17.36
N ASN A 32 9.87 -6.96 -17.45
CA ASN A 32 11.07 -7.62 -17.96
C ASN A 32 12.28 -7.24 -17.11
N SER A 33 13.08 -8.20 -16.67
CA SER A 33 14.28 -7.93 -15.86
C SER A 33 15.35 -7.12 -16.61
N SER A 34 15.37 -7.17 -17.94
CA SER A 34 16.28 -6.35 -18.75
C SER A 34 15.78 -4.93 -19.01
N ASP A 35 14.52 -4.66 -18.68
CA ASP A 35 13.88 -3.34 -18.83
C ASP A 35 12.96 -3.08 -17.62
N PRO A 36 13.55 -2.82 -16.44
CA PRO A 36 12.80 -2.80 -15.19
C PRO A 36 11.92 -1.56 -15.07
N VAL A 37 10.72 -1.75 -14.51
CA VAL A 37 9.82 -0.65 -14.12
C VAL A 37 10.20 -0.15 -12.74
N THR A 38 10.35 1.17 -12.58
CA THR A 38 10.58 1.79 -11.27
C THR A 38 9.29 2.35 -10.71
N LEU A 39 8.96 1.99 -9.46
CA LEU A 39 7.87 2.59 -8.69
C LEU A 39 8.45 3.43 -7.56
N THR A 40 7.92 4.62 -7.36
CA THR A 40 8.29 5.51 -6.27
C THR A 40 7.49 5.21 -5.00
N PHE A 41 8.14 5.26 -3.84
CA PHE A 41 7.53 4.88 -2.58
C PHE A 41 7.79 5.90 -1.46
N TRP A 42 6.72 6.30 -0.76
CA TRP A 42 6.79 7.11 0.47
C TRP A 42 6.39 6.29 1.70
N HIS A 43 7.19 6.30 2.76
CA HIS A 43 6.86 5.59 4.01
C HIS A 43 7.20 6.39 5.28
N VAL A 44 6.61 5.99 6.41
CA VAL A 44 6.61 6.71 7.71
C VAL A 44 7.74 6.33 8.67
N TYR A 45 8.70 5.55 8.22
CA TYR A 45 9.74 4.98 9.08
C TYR A 45 11.06 5.76 9.00
N GLY A 46 10.99 7.09 8.83
CA GLY A 46 12.15 7.95 8.65
C GLY A 46 12.93 8.26 9.94
N GLU A 47 12.29 8.15 11.10
CA GLU A 47 12.91 8.49 12.40
C GLU A 47 13.74 7.36 13.01
N GLN A 48 13.72 6.16 12.41
CA GLN A 48 14.42 4.98 12.92
C GLN A 48 15.83 4.88 12.31
N VAL A 49 16.85 4.72 13.17
CA VAL A 49 18.23 4.45 12.75
C VAL A 49 18.24 3.08 12.06
N SER A 50 18.35 3.07 10.73
CA SER A 50 18.07 1.91 9.85
C SER A 50 16.58 1.55 9.77
N SER A 51 15.84 2.33 8.99
CA SER A 51 14.43 2.09 8.70
C SER A 51 14.17 0.63 8.29
N PRO A 52 13.34 -0.13 9.03
CA PRO A 52 13.03 -1.53 8.70
C PRO A 52 12.35 -1.64 7.33
N MET A 53 11.63 -0.60 6.90
CA MET A 53 11.02 -0.57 5.57
C MET A 53 12.07 -0.49 4.46
N ASN A 54 13.19 0.21 4.66
CA ASN A 54 14.28 0.24 3.69
C ASN A 54 14.91 -1.15 3.51
N LEU A 55 15.00 -1.94 4.58
CA LEU A 55 15.49 -3.32 4.50
C LEU A 55 14.53 -4.20 3.69
N LEU A 56 13.22 -4.07 3.89
CA LEU A 56 12.22 -4.79 3.10
C LEU A 56 12.24 -4.39 1.62
N VAL A 57 12.40 -3.10 1.33
CA VAL A 57 12.56 -2.59 -0.04
C VAL A 57 13.83 -3.13 -0.68
N GLN A 58 14.95 -3.14 0.06
CA GLN A 58 16.21 -3.72 -0.42
C GLN A 58 16.04 -5.21 -0.72
N GLU A 59 15.48 -5.99 0.21
CA GLU A 59 15.24 -7.42 0.02
C GLU A 59 14.36 -7.66 -1.21
N PHE A 60 13.26 -6.92 -1.37
CA PHE A 60 12.39 -7.03 -2.54
C PHE A 60 13.17 -6.74 -3.82
N ASN A 61 13.89 -5.63 -3.88
CA ASN A 61 14.66 -5.21 -5.06
C ASN A 61 15.74 -6.24 -5.42
N GLU A 62 16.40 -6.84 -4.43
CA GLU A 62 17.46 -7.86 -4.63
C GLU A 62 16.91 -9.26 -4.94
N THR A 63 15.61 -9.51 -4.74
CA THR A 63 15.01 -10.84 -4.91
C THR A 63 13.88 -10.87 -5.95
N VAL A 64 12.63 -10.71 -5.54
CA VAL A 64 11.44 -10.82 -6.38
C VAL A 64 11.39 -9.68 -7.39
N GLY A 65 11.74 -8.46 -6.97
CA GLY A 65 11.82 -7.28 -7.82
C GLY A 65 12.78 -7.49 -8.99
N MET A 66 14.03 -7.89 -8.72
CA MET A 66 15.01 -8.21 -9.77
C MET A 66 14.50 -9.26 -10.76
N LYS A 67 13.93 -10.36 -10.26
CA LYS A 67 13.40 -11.45 -11.11
C LYS A 67 12.24 -10.99 -11.98
N LYS A 68 11.39 -10.12 -11.44
CA LYS A 68 10.21 -9.59 -12.14
C LYS A 68 10.53 -8.36 -13.00
N GLY A 69 11.67 -7.70 -12.83
CA GLY A 69 11.93 -6.41 -13.46
C GLY A 69 11.16 -5.26 -12.81
N ILE A 70 11.09 -5.25 -11.47
CA ILE A 70 10.49 -4.17 -10.68
C ILE A 70 11.54 -3.62 -9.73
N VAL A 71 11.66 -2.29 -9.67
CA VAL A 71 12.49 -1.58 -8.71
C VAL A 71 11.61 -0.65 -7.89
N ILE A 72 11.68 -0.76 -6.57
CA ILE A 72 11.05 0.19 -5.65
C ILE A 72 12.09 1.24 -5.27
N ASN A 73 11.82 2.50 -5.58
CA ASN A 73 12.65 3.65 -5.24
C ASN A 73 11.99 4.46 -4.12
N VAL A 74 12.58 4.44 -2.92
CA VAL A 74 12.11 5.26 -1.80
C VAL A 74 12.50 6.71 -2.05
N THR A 75 11.53 7.55 -2.36
CA THR A 75 11.76 8.98 -2.68
C THR A 75 11.48 9.91 -1.51
N ARG A 76 10.77 9.43 -0.47
CA ARG A 76 10.55 10.18 0.77
C ARG A 76 10.40 9.24 1.96
N MET A 77 11.11 9.58 3.02
CA MET A 77 10.91 9.03 4.35
C MET A 77 10.33 10.14 5.24
N SER A 78 9.18 9.88 5.85
CA SER A 78 8.45 10.82 6.71
C SER A 78 8.17 10.15 8.06
N ASN A 79 7.18 10.66 8.79
CA ASN A 79 6.60 10.05 9.98
C ASN A 79 5.07 9.95 9.84
N ALA A 80 4.43 9.28 10.79
CA ALA A 80 3.00 9.04 10.74
C ALA A 80 2.15 10.31 10.95
N SER A 81 2.68 11.35 11.61
CA SER A 81 1.96 12.61 11.80
C SER A 81 1.95 13.49 10.56
N ASP A 82 3.03 13.44 9.76
CA ASP A 82 3.28 14.45 8.72
C ASP A 82 2.98 13.93 7.31
N ILE A 83 3.07 12.60 7.08
CA ILE A 83 2.92 12.04 5.72
C ILE A 83 1.57 12.38 5.09
N GLY A 84 0.50 12.49 5.90
CA GLY A 84 -0.83 12.77 5.40
C GLY A 84 -0.94 14.15 4.75
N GLU A 85 -0.43 15.18 5.40
CA GLU A 85 -0.38 16.54 4.85
C GLU A 85 0.52 16.61 3.62
N GLN A 86 1.66 15.92 3.65
CA GLN A 86 2.59 15.88 2.52
C GLN A 86 1.97 15.23 1.27
N LEU A 87 1.17 14.18 1.44
CA LEU A 87 0.44 13.54 0.32
C LEU A 87 -0.62 14.47 -0.25
N LEU A 88 -1.36 15.20 0.60
CA LEU A 88 -2.37 16.17 0.14
C LEU A 88 -1.72 17.33 -0.62
N ALA A 89 -0.60 17.86 -0.12
CA ALA A 89 0.17 18.90 -0.80
C ALA A 89 0.70 18.42 -2.16
N ALA A 90 1.19 17.17 -2.23
CA ALA A 90 1.67 16.57 -3.49
C ALA A 90 0.53 16.35 -4.49
N GLN A 91 -0.66 15.91 -4.04
CA GLN A 91 -1.84 15.78 -4.89
C GLN A 91 -2.34 17.14 -5.41
N ALA A 92 -2.24 18.19 -4.60
CA ALA A 92 -2.60 19.55 -4.97
C ALA A 92 -1.51 20.26 -5.81
N GLU A 93 -0.42 19.57 -6.15
CA GLU A 93 0.72 20.11 -6.90
C GLU A 93 1.33 21.37 -6.26
N GLU A 94 1.34 21.43 -4.91
CA GLU A 94 1.86 22.59 -4.21
C GLU A 94 3.37 22.79 -4.45
N PRO A 95 3.84 24.05 -4.56
CA PRO A 95 5.26 24.34 -4.76
C PRO A 95 6.15 23.69 -3.68
N GLY A 96 7.01 22.77 -4.12
CA GLY A 96 7.97 22.09 -3.24
C GLY A 96 7.47 20.79 -2.58
N ALA A 97 6.20 20.39 -2.78
CA ALA A 97 5.67 19.15 -2.22
C ALA A 97 6.27 17.89 -2.88
N GLY A 98 6.71 18.01 -4.13
CA GLY A 98 7.11 16.88 -4.98
C GLY A 98 5.91 16.23 -5.66
N SER A 99 6.17 15.25 -6.53
CA SER A 99 5.11 14.51 -7.22
C SER A 99 4.51 13.44 -6.32
N MET A 100 3.24 13.13 -6.54
CA MET A 100 2.58 11.99 -5.89
C MET A 100 3.37 10.69 -6.15
N PRO A 101 3.65 9.89 -5.11
CA PRO A 101 4.33 8.61 -5.30
C PRO A 101 3.37 7.53 -5.82
N ASP A 102 3.93 6.50 -6.46
CA ASP A 102 3.18 5.34 -6.93
C ASP A 102 2.68 4.47 -5.75
N LEU A 103 3.47 4.41 -4.68
CA LEU A 103 3.17 3.70 -3.45
C LEU A 103 3.33 4.65 -2.26
N PHE A 104 2.45 4.52 -1.26
CA PHE A 104 2.61 5.28 -0.03
C PHE A 104 1.93 4.61 1.17
N LEU A 105 2.43 4.92 2.37
CA LEU A 105 1.75 4.60 3.62
C LEU A 105 0.92 5.80 4.07
N CYS A 106 -0.33 5.55 4.47
CA CYS A 106 -1.19 6.58 5.06
C CYS A 106 -2.24 5.97 5.99
N TYR A 107 -2.87 6.82 6.79
CA TYR A 107 -4.06 6.44 7.54
C TYR A 107 -5.32 6.47 6.64
N PRO A 108 -6.35 5.67 6.95
CA PRO A 108 -7.63 5.68 6.22
C PRO A 108 -8.25 7.09 6.10
N GLY A 109 -8.11 7.94 7.13
CA GLY A 109 -8.56 9.32 7.06
C GLY A 109 -7.89 10.16 5.97
N THR A 110 -6.58 9.96 5.74
CA THR A 110 -5.85 10.59 4.63
C THR A 110 -6.29 10.02 3.30
N ALA A 111 -6.45 8.70 3.19
CA ALA A 111 -6.92 8.06 1.96
C ALA A 111 -8.32 8.57 1.54
N ALA A 112 -9.21 8.82 2.50
CA ALA A 112 -10.51 9.42 2.23
C ALA A 112 -10.39 10.84 1.65
N LEU A 113 -9.43 11.65 2.14
CA LEU A 113 -9.17 13.00 1.63
C LEU A 113 -8.51 13.00 0.25
N LEU A 114 -7.68 12.00 -0.05
CA LEU A 114 -7.07 11.80 -1.38
C LEU A 114 -8.08 11.37 -2.45
N ASN A 115 -9.35 11.20 -2.09
CA ASN A 115 -10.44 10.60 -2.87
C ASN A 115 -10.20 9.11 -3.16
N PRO A 116 -11.02 8.18 -2.61
CA PRO A 116 -10.92 6.74 -2.83
C PRO A 116 -10.88 6.30 -4.31
N GLU A 117 -11.48 7.07 -5.22
CA GLU A 117 -11.47 6.79 -6.66
C GLU A 117 -10.08 6.99 -7.31
N ASN A 118 -9.22 7.79 -6.68
CA ASN A 118 -7.83 7.97 -7.12
C ASN A 118 -6.90 6.85 -6.62
N LEU A 119 -7.42 5.93 -5.79
CA LEU A 119 -6.64 4.89 -5.13
C LEU A 119 -6.94 3.52 -5.74
N VAL A 120 -5.90 2.66 -5.71
CA VAL A 120 -6.01 1.25 -6.07
C VAL A 120 -7.03 0.57 -5.15
N ASN A 121 -7.95 -0.18 -5.75
CA ASN A 121 -8.85 -1.05 -5.00
C ASN A 121 -8.18 -2.41 -4.79
N TRP A 122 -7.61 -2.63 -3.61
CA TRP A 122 -6.87 -3.86 -3.30
C TRP A 122 -7.73 -5.12 -3.33
N SER A 123 -9.06 -5.01 -3.17
CA SER A 123 -9.94 -6.18 -3.27
C SER A 123 -9.96 -6.81 -4.66
N GLU A 124 -9.47 -6.11 -5.69
CA GLU A 124 -9.34 -6.65 -7.05
C GLU A 124 -8.08 -7.51 -7.23
N TYR A 125 -7.13 -7.42 -6.29
CA TYR A 125 -5.82 -8.08 -6.35
C TYR A 125 -5.64 -9.21 -5.33
N PHE A 126 -6.59 -9.37 -4.40
CA PHE A 126 -6.57 -10.40 -3.37
C PHE A 126 -7.86 -11.24 -3.43
N SER A 127 -7.73 -12.55 -3.23
CA SER A 127 -8.90 -13.41 -3.03
C SER A 127 -9.49 -13.23 -1.62
N THR A 128 -10.73 -13.66 -1.42
CA THR A 128 -11.34 -13.69 -0.08
C THR A 128 -10.50 -14.51 0.89
N GLU A 129 -10.00 -15.67 0.46
CA GLU A 129 -9.17 -16.56 1.29
C GLU A 129 -7.83 -15.92 1.68
N GLU A 130 -7.26 -15.08 0.81
CA GLU A 130 -6.03 -14.33 1.14
C GLU A 130 -6.32 -13.20 2.15
N LEU A 131 -7.48 -12.54 2.05
CA LEU A 131 -7.89 -11.51 3.00
C LEU A 131 -8.27 -12.09 4.36
N ASP A 132 -8.87 -13.28 4.40
CA ASP A 132 -9.22 -14.00 5.64
C ASP A 132 -7.98 -14.43 6.47
N ALA A 133 -6.79 -14.36 5.88
CA ALA A 133 -5.53 -14.58 6.61
C ALA A 133 -5.11 -13.37 7.47
N TYR A 134 -5.78 -12.23 7.33
CA TYR A 134 -5.56 -11.01 8.11
C TYR A 134 -6.58 -10.88 9.23
N VAL A 135 -6.35 -9.95 10.16
CA VAL A 135 -7.35 -9.60 11.18
C VAL A 135 -8.46 -8.80 10.51
N ASP A 136 -9.70 -9.31 10.50
CA ASP A 136 -10.87 -8.72 9.83
C ASP A 136 -11.00 -7.22 10.08
N ALA A 137 -10.95 -6.81 11.35
CA ALA A 137 -11.08 -5.41 11.74
C ALA A 137 -10.02 -4.49 11.10
N PHE A 138 -8.83 -5.00 10.75
CA PHE A 138 -7.78 -4.22 10.09
C PHE A 138 -7.99 -4.09 8.59
N VAL A 139 -8.58 -5.11 7.96
CA VAL A 139 -8.99 -5.05 6.55
C VAL A 139 -10.18 -4.10 6.42
N GLU A 140 -11.21 -4.27 7.27
CA GLU A 140 -12.41 -3.42 7.30
C GLU A 140 -12.08 -1.94 7.50
N GLU A 141 -11.12 -1.60 8.38
CA GLU A 141 -10.68 -0.22 8.61
C GLU A 141 -10.10 0.44 7.34
N GLY A 142 -9.59 -0.36 6.40
CA GLY A 142 -9.04 0.10 5.12
C GLY A 142 -10.07 0.28 4.01
N VAL A 143 -11.33 -0.12 4.24
CA VAL A 143 -12.41 -0.04 3.25
C VAL A 143 -13.04 1.35 3.26
N LEU A 144 -13.02 2.02 2.11
CA LEU A 144 -13.62 3.34 1.88
C LEU A 144 -14.50 3.25 0.63
N GLN A 145 -15.77 3.66 0.73
CA GLN A 145 -16.71 3.64 -0.41
C GLN A 145 -16.76 2.26 -1.09
N ASP A 146 -16.86 1.19 -0.30
CA ASP A 146 -16.89 -0.21 -0.75
C ASP A 146 -15.62 -0.69 -1.51
N ARG A 147 -14.53 0.08 -1.43
CA ARG A 147 -13.22 -0.24 -2.03
C ARG A 147 -12.20 -0.44 -0.92
N LEU A 148 -11.38 -1.49 -0.99
CA LEU A 148 -10.26 -1.65 -0.07
C LEU A 148 -9.14 -0.71 -0.52
N CYS A 149 -9.13 0.52 -0.02
CA CYS A 149 -8.18 1.57 -0.45
C CYS A 149 -6.87 1.55 0.34
N VAL A 150 -6.90 1.09 1.59
CA VAL A 150 -5.71 0.99 2.44
C VAL A 150 -5.51 -0.46 2.86
N PHE A 151 -4.48 -1.10 2.34
CA PHE A 151 -4.14 -2.47 2.72
C PHE A 151 -3.39 -2.50 4.07
N PRO A 152 -3.76 -3.38 5.02
CA PRO A 152 -3.13 -3.42 6.34
C PRO A 152 -1.69 -3.93 6.26
N LEU A 153 -0.73 -3.05 6.56
CA LEU A 153 0.70 -3.39 6.62
C LEU A 153 1.23 -3.43 8.06
N CYS A 154 0.96 -2.37 8.82
CA CYS A 154 1.38 -2.22 10.20
C CYS A 154 0.28 -1.57 11.03
N LYS A 155 0.10 -2.02 12.28
CA LYS A 155 -0.85 -1.46 13.24
C LYS A 155 -0.17 -1.21 14.57
N SER A 156 -0.70 -0.25 15.31
CA SER A 156 -0.30 0.07 16.67
C SER A 156 -1.50 0.07 17.59
N THR A 157 -1.31 -0.34 18.83
CA THR A 157 -2.28 -0.13 19.90
C THR A 157 -1.71 0.82 20.93
N ARG A 158 -2.58 1.50 21.68
CA ARG A 158 -2.16 2.36 22.78
C ARG A 158 -1.89 1.48 24.00
N LEU A 159 -0.72 1.68 24.61
CA LEU A 159 -0.32 1.00 25.82
C LEU A 159 0.01 2.04 26.89
N LEU A 160 -0.36 1.74 28.13
CA LEU A 160 0.05 2.52 29.29
C LEU A 160 1.37 1.92 29.82
N TYR A 161 2.45 2.69 29.71
CA TYR A 161 3.76 2.33 30.28
C TYR A 161 3.97 3.09 31.58
N ILE A 162 4.39 2.39 32.63
CA ILE A 162 4.57 2.95 33.97
C ILE A 162 5.96 2.58 34.46
N ASN A 163 6.68 3.57 35.01
CA ASN A 163 7.93 3.33 35.71
C ASN A 163 7.63 2.70 37.08
N GLY A 164 7.87 1.39 37.20
CA GLY A 164 7.58 0.64 38.42
C GLY A 164 8.27 1.21 39.67
N THR A 165 9.53 1.65 39.58
CA THR A 165 10.25 2.19 40.74
C THR A 165 9.62 3.47 41.29
N GLU A 166 9.16 4.36 40.42
CA GLU A 166 8.49 5.59 40.86
C GLU A 166 7.06 5.31 41.31
N PHE A 167 6.38 4.35 40.65
CA PHE A 167 5.03 3.96 41.03
C PHE A 167 4.99 3.24 42.39
N ASP A 168 6.00 2.44 42.72
CA ASP A 168 6.11 1.78 44.02
C ASP A 168 6.27 2.78 45.17
N ARG A 169 7.02 3.87 44.95
CA ARG A 169 7.14 4.98 45.92
C ARG A 169 5.80 5.69 46.11
N PHE A 170 5.13 6.01 45.00
CA PHE A 170 3.80 6.62 45.03
C PHE A 170 2.77 5.75 45.77
N GLN A 171 2.80 4.43 45.53
CA GLN A 171 1.92 3.48 46.21
C GLN A 171 2.24 3.33 47.70
N ALA A 172 3.49 3.54 48.13
CA ALA A 172 3.85 3.51 49.55
C ALA A 172 3.31 4.72 50.33
N ASP A 173 3.17 5.87 49.65
CA ASP A 173 2.71 7.14 50.24
C ASP A 173 1.20 7.38 50.08
N THR A 174 0.48 6.52 49.34
CA THR A 174 -0.95 6.66 49.03
C THR A 174 -1.71 5.35 49.24
N ASP A 175 -3.04 5.37 49.09
CA ASP A 175 -3.88 4.16 49.03
C ASP A 175 -4.10 3.66 47.58
N ILE A 176 -3.36 4.20 46.62
CA ILE A 176 -3.54 3.98 45.19
C ILE A 176 -2.49 3.01 44.67
N GLY A 177 -2.92 1.98 43.93
CA GLY A 177 -2.02 1.00 43.31
C GLY A 177 -2.46 0.60 41.91
N TYR A 178 -1.83 -0.44 41.35
CA TYR A 178 -2.11 -0.87 39.97
C TYR A 178 -3.59 -1.23 39.70
N SER A 179 -4.32 -1.66 40.72
CA SER A 179 -5.76 -1.91 40.63
C SER A 179 -6.59 -0.67 40.29
N SER A 180 -6.13 0.52 40.72
CA SER A 180 -6.77 1.81 40.41
C SER A 180 -6.67 2.14 38.92
N LEU A 181 -5.68 1.62 38.20
CA LEU A 181 -5.47 1.88 36.78
C LEU A 181 -6.40 1.07 35.86
N ARG A 182 -7.25 0.20 36.41
CA ARG A 182 -8.20 -0.61 35.64
C ARG A 182 -9.36 0.19 35.03
N THR A 183 -9.60 1.42 35.51
CA THR A 183 -10.65 2.30 35.03
C THR A 183 -10.09 3.71 34.79
N TRP A 184 -10.75 4.48 33.92
CA TRP A 184 -10.38 5.88 33.68
C TRP A 184 -10.54 6.74 34.95
N ASP A 185 -11.63 6.55 35.70
CA ASP A 185 -11.83 7.28 36.96
C ASP A 185 -10.75 6.98 37.99
N GLY A 186 -10.31 5.72 38.09
CA GLY A 186 -9.22 5.35 38.98
C GLY A 186 -7.88 5.88 38.48
N PHE A 187 -7.64 5.87 37.17
CA PHE A 187 -6.47 6.50 36.55
C PHE A 187 -6.40 8.00 36.85
N PHE A 188 -7.48 8.77 36.67
CA PHE A 188 -7.48 10.22 36.92
C PHE A 188 -7.41 10.62 38.40
N ARG A 189 -7.62 9.66 39.31
CA ARG A 189 -7.44 9.85 40.76
C ARG A 189 -6.03 9.51 41.22
N THR A 190 -5.26 8.79 40.41
CA THR A 190 -3.86 8.41 40.63
C THR A 190 -2.98 9.59 40.26
#